data_AF-A0AAW9BEV4-F1
#
_entry.id   AF-A0AAW9BEV4-F1
#
_cell.length_a   1.000
_cell.length_b   1.000
_cell.length_c   1.000
_cell.angle_alpha   90.00
_cell.angle_beta   90.00
_cell.angle_gamma   90.00
#
_symmetry.space_group_name_H-M   'P 1'
#
loop_
_entity.id
_entity.type
_entity.pdbx_description
1 polymer ?
#
loop_
_entity_poly.entity_id
_entity_poly.type
_entity_poly.pdbx_seq_one_letter_code
_entity_poly.pdbx_strand_id
1 'polypeptide(L)'
;MSIQNNASTTSSSTTLDLIVIGGGINGAGIAADAAGRGLSVGLYEANDFASATSSASSKLIHGGLRYLEHYEFRLVSEALAEREVILRKAPHVALPMRFRLPHRPFLRPAWMIRCGLFLYDNLGKRTTLQGSKTVNLAKSGLLKPEMKTGFEYSDCWVDDARLVLLNVLAARENHAEVRNYCRVEKAHREGGIWHVTIHDVMTDQRFERKAKALVNAAGPWVKQFFDDGLEQASPRNIRLIKGSHIVVPRIHNEPQAYILQNKDNRIVFMIPYLDKFSIIGTTDVEYKGDPREVSISDDEVDYLIDIVNQHFVHQLTREDVVWTYSGVRPLCDDESDSPQAITRDYTLELDAEYDHAPLLSVFGGKLTTYRKLGEAAMKKLAPFLPEMGKDWTANQTLPGGNFSCSREQLAKQIHAKYTWAPEALILRYVTQFGTQTWNLMEGTTSEADLGQAFSTQAGGVYQREIDYLMNHEMAMTDEDILWRRTKLGLYMNEEEKQALTDYLKKKLQQKVVNLSQVG
;
A
#
# COMPACT_ATOMS: atom_id res chain seq x y z
N MET A 1 -11.24 19.33 -26.54
CA MET A 1 -9.96 19.59 -27.22
C MET A 1 -9.15 18.32 -27.14
N SER A 2 -8.79 17.78 -28.29
CA SER A 2 -8.11 16.49 -28.48
C SER A 2 -6.74 16.49 -27.81
N ILE A 3 -6.59 15.71 -26.74
CA ILE A 3 -5.30 15.36 -26.18
C ILE A 3 -4.65 14.39 -27.17
N GLN A 4 -3.70 14.90 -27.95
CA GLN A 4 -2.87 14.09 -28.83
C GLN A 4 -2.10 13.07 -27.97
N ASN A 5 -2.37 11.79 -28.23
CA ASN A 5 -1.48 10.70 -27.85
C ASN A 5 -0.14 10.92 -28.55
N ASN A 6 0.83 11.51 -27.84
CA ASN A 6 2.23 11.33 -28.18
C ASN A 6 2.62 9.91 -27.76
N ALA A 7 2.42 8.97 -28.67
CA ALA A 7 3.25 7.77 -28.71
C ALA A 7 4.69 8.27 -28.93
N SER A 8 5.46 8.34 -27.85
CA SER A 8 6.88 8.71 -27.89
C SER A 8 7.68 7.52 -28.43
N THR A 9 7.62 7.29 -29.74
CA THR A 9 8.71 6.63 -30.46
C THR A 9 9.91 7.57 -30.44
N THR A 10 11.04 7.03 -29.97
CA THR A 10 12.36 7.68 -29.79
C THR A 10 12.51 8.62 -28.58
N SER A 11 12.96 8.08 -27.44
CA SER A 11 13.93 8.80 -26.61
C SER A 11 15.26 8.08 -26.67
N SER A 12 16.24 8.76 -27.24
CA SER A 12 17.67 8.51 -27.14
C SER A 12 18.12 8.04 -25.74
N SER A 13 19.25 7.35 -25.72
CA SER A 13 20.04 6.90 -24.58
C SER A 13 20.43 7.99 -23.56
N THR A 14 19.46 8.62 -22.90
CA THR A 14 19.74 9.59 -21.84
C THR A 14 19.95 8.82 -20.54
N THR A 15 21.14 8.97 -19.95
CA THR A 15 21.45 8.41 -18.64
C THR A 15 20.58 9.08 -17.58
N LEU A 16 19.78 8.28 -16.87
CA LEU A 16 18.97 8.73 -15.74
C LEU A 16 19.85 9.02 -14.52
N ASP A 17 19.38 9.86 -13.60
CA ASP A 17 20.05 10.06 -12.32
C ASP A 17 19.86 8.83 -11.43
N LEU A 18 18.64 8.27 -11.41
CA LEU A 18 18.29 7.17 -10.55
C LEU A 18 17.35 6.18 -11.24
N ILE A 19 17.67 4.88 -11.13
CA ILE A 19 16.71 3.81 -11.37
C ILE A 19 16.31 3.18 -10.03
N VAL A 20 15.01 2.96 -9.85
CA VAL A 20 14.41 2.28 -8.70
C VAL A 20 13.77 0.98 -9.18
N ILE A 21 14.19 -0.13 -8.58
CA ILE A 21 13.68 -1.46 -8.86
C ILE A 21 12.63 -1.82 -7.79
N GLY A 22 11.41 -2.11 -8.22
CA GLY A 22 10.30 -2.52 -7.37
C GLY A 22 9.31 -1.39 -7.09
N GLY A 23 8.10 -1.52 -7.60
CA GLY A 23 6.96 -0.61 -7.43
C GLY A 23 6.06 -0.94 -6.25
N GLY A 24 6.64 -1.45 -5.16
CA GLY A 24 6.00 -1.47 -3.84
C GLY A 24 6.06 -0.10 -3.15
N ILE A 25 5.56 0.01 -1.91
CA ILE A 25 5.50 1.30 -1.22
C ILE A 25 6.87 1.98 -1.04
N ASN A 26 7.91 1.21 -0.73
CA ASN A 26 9.25 1.76 -0.51
C ASN A 26 9.83 2.31 -1.81
N GLY A 27 9.81 1.54 -2.89
CA GLY A 27 10.31 2.00 -4.19
C GLY A 27 9.48 3.13 -4.79
N ALA A 28 8.15 3.07 -4.68
CA ALA A 28 7.28 4.16 -5.11
C ALA A 28 7.54 5.45 -4.31
N GLY A 29 7.72 5.36 -2.99
CA GLY A 29 8.07 6.50 -2.14
C GLY A 29 9.44 7.09 -2.45
N ILE A 30 10.45 6.24 -2.69
CA ILE A 30 11.80 6.65 -3.11
C ILE A 30 11.75 7.35 -4.46
N ALA A 31 11.07 6.77 -5.45
CA ALA A 31 10.94 7.35 -6.78
C ALA A 31 10.21 8.69 -6.76
N ALA A 32 9.14 8.80 -5.97
CA ALA A 32 8.40 10.05 -5.79
C ALA A 32 9.28 11.14 -5.17
N ASP A 33 10.00 10.81 -4.09
CA ASP A 33 10.89 11.77 -3.43
C ASP A 33 12.00 12.23 -4.38
N ALA A 34 12.70 11.28 -5.02
CA ALA A 34 13.77 11.55 -5.97
C ALA A 34 13.32 12.45 -7.13
N ALA A 35 12.18 12.14 -7.77
CA ALA A 35 11.66 12.91 -8.88
C ALA A 35 11.27 14.34 -8.46
N GLY A 36 10.62 14.49 -7.29
CA GLY A 36 10.28 15.82 -6.75
C GLY A 36 11.49 16.64 -6.28
N ARG A 37 12.66 16.02 -6.12
CA ARG A 37 13.95 16.71 -5.92
C ARG A 37 14.60 17.14 -7.25
N GLY A 38 13.95 16.92 -8.39
CA GLY A 38 14.41 17.32 -9.71
C GLY A 38 15.29 16.29 -10.42
N LEU A 39 15.38 15.05 -9.90
CA LEU A 39 16.16 13.99 -10.54
C LEU A 39 15.38 13.36 -11.70
N SER A 40 16.11 12.95 -12.74
CA SER A 40 15.57 12.06 -13.77
C SER A 40 15.50 10.62 -13.23
N VAL A 41 14.28 10.11 -13.06
CA VAL A 41 14.01 8.84 -12.36
C VAL A 41 13.32 7.83 -13.28
N GLY A 42 13.77 6.57 -13.22
CA GLY A 42 13.06 5.42 -13.76
C GLY A 42 12.60 4.47 -12.65
N LEU A 43 11.30 4.16 -12.57
CA LEU A 43 10.72 3.17 -11.66
C LEU A 43 10.15 2.01 -12.47
N TYR A 44 10.69 0.81 -12.25
CA TYR A 44 10.27 -0.40 -12.95
C TYR A 44 9.74 -1.45 -11.96
N GLU A 45 8.52 -1.91 -12.22
CA GLU A 45 7.81 -2.93 -11.44
C GLU A 45 7.56 -4.16 -12.33
N ALA A 46 7.95 -5.34 -11.85
CA ALA A 46 7.94 -6.57 -12.63
C ALA A 46 6.51 -7.07 -12.94
N ASN A 47 5.56 -6.76 -12.06
CA ASN A 47 4.13 -7.02 -12.24
C ASN A 47 3.37 -5.69 -12.12
N ASP A 48 2.19 -5.65 -11.51
CA ASP A 48 1.51 -4.40 -11.21
C ASP A 48 2.04 -3.70 -9.95
N PHE A 49 1.84 -2.39 -9.87
CA PHE A 49 2.17 -1.61 -8.69
C PHE A 49 1.45 -2.16 -7.45
N ALA A 50 2.18 -2.29 -6.35
CA ALA A 50 1.71 -2.90 -5.09
C ALA A 50 1.30 -4.38 -5.16
N SER A 51 1.61 -5.13 -6.23
CA SER A 51 1.14 -6.51 -6.44
C SER A 51 1.56 -7.55 -5.39
N ALA A 52 2.54 -7.24 -4.54
CA ALA A 52 3.05 -8.13 -3.50
C ALA A 52 2.71 -7.63 -2.08
N THR A 53 3.69 -7.58 -1.17
CA THR A 53 3.52 -7.22 0.25
C THR A 53 2.77 -5.92 0.49
N SER A 54 2.86 -4.94 -0.43
CA SER A 54 2.26 -3.61 -0.25
C SER A 54 0.74 -3.55 -0.47
N SER A 55 0.11 -4.62 -0.96
CA SER A 55 -1.37 -4.77 -0.99
C SER A 55 -1.90 -5.83 -0.01
N ALA A 56 -0.99 -6.58 0.61
CA ALA A 56 -1.28 -7.64 1.57
C ALA A 56 -1.08 -7.21 3.05
N SER A 57 -1.12 -5.91 3.33
CA SER A 57 -0.96 -5.40 4.68
C SER A 57 -2.29 -5.44 5.47
N SER A 58 -2.21 -5.25 6.78
CA SER A 58 -3.40 -4.99 7.61
C SER A 58 -4.07 -3.63 7.34
N LYS A 59 -3.56 -2.84 6.37
CA LYS A 59 -4.11 -1.54 5.95
C LYS A 59 -4.09 -0.49 7.06
N LEU A 60 -3.04 -0.51 7.88
CA LEU A 60 -2.88 0.40 9.03
C LEU A 60 -1.65 1.29 8.87
N ILE A 61 -1.83 2.57 9.17
CA ILE A 61 -0.74 3.49 9.50
C ILE A 61 -0.71 3.59 11.03
N HIS A 62 0.24 2.88 11.64
CA HIS A 62 0.25 2.68 13.08
C HIS A 62 1.65 2.76 13.68
N GLY A 63 1.74 3.34 14.87
CA GLY A 63 2.99 3.40 15.64
C GLY A 63 3.55 2.03 16.06
N GLY A 64 2.67 1.02 16.10
CA GLY A 64 3.05 -0.34 16.48
C GLY A 64 3.10 -0.54 17.98
N LEU A 65 1.95 -0.46 18.64
CA LEU A 65 1.80 -0.59 20.09
C LEU A 65 2.56 -1.81 20.67
N ARG A 66 2.53 -2.96 19.98
CA ARG A 66 3.24 -4.17 20.41
C ARG A 66 4.77 -4.02 20.46
N TYR A 67 5.36 -3.15 19.64
CA TYR A 67 6.81 -2.98 19.58
C TYR A 67 7.36 -2.23 20.81
N LEU A 68 6.50 -1.58 21.60
CA LEU A 68 6.90 -1.02 22.89
C LEU A 68 7.38 -2.10 23.88
N GLU A 69 6.88 -3.33 23.78
CA GLU A 69 7.34 -4.46 24.61
C GLU A 69 8.77 -4.91 24.24
N HIS A 70 9.24 -4.51 23.05
CA HIS A 70 10.58 -4.77 22.55
C HIS A 70 11.49 -3.53 22.58
N TYR A 71 11.05 -2.45 23.25
CA TYR A 71 11.82 -1.20 23.40
C TYR A 71 12.20 -0.51 22.09
N GLU A 72 11.44 -0.74 21.02
CA GLU A 72 11.63 -0.15 19.69
C GLU A 72 11.17 1.33 19.62
N PHE A 73 11.62 2.15 20.57
CA PHE A 73 11.12 3.51 20.79
C PHE A 73 11.35 4.43 19.58
N ARG A 74 12.47 4.27 18.88
CA ARG A 74 12.79 5.05 17.67
C ARG A 74 11.76 4.78 16.57
N LEU A 75 11.54 3.51 16.24
CA LEU A 75 10.55 3.06 15.26
C LEU A 75 9.15 3.54 15.64
N VAL A 76 8.76 3.34 16.90
CA VAL A 76 7.43 3.73 17.39
C VAL A 76 7.27 5.25 17.31
N SER A 77 8.24 6.04 17.77
CA SER A 77 8.18 7.51 17.71
C SER A 77 8.05 8.03 16.27
N GLU A 78 8.87 7.52 15.35
CA GLU A 78 8.83 7.91 13.94
C GLU A 78 7.48 7.55 13.30
N ALA A 79 7.02 6.31 13.49
CA ALA A 79 5.76 5.84 12.95
C ALA A 79 4.55 6.61 13.53
N LEU A 80 4.57 6.95 14.82
CA LEU A 80 3.51 7.73 15.46
C LEU A 80 3.40 9.14 14.87
N ALA A 81 4.52 9.78 14.55
CA ALA A 81 4.57 11.12 13.94
C ALA A 81 4.11 11.10 12.47
N GLU A 82 4.48 10.06 11.72
CA GLU A 82 4.12 9.92 10.30
C GLU A 82 2.62 9.73 10.06
N ARG A 83 1.85 9.25 11.04
CA ARG A 83 0.37 9.15 10.95
C ARG A 83 -0.28 10.46 10.52
N GLU A 84 0.05 11.55 11.22
CA GLU A 84 -0.51 12.87 10.97
C GLU A 84 -0.04 13.43 9.61
N VAL A 85 1.18 13.06 9.19
CA VAL A 85 1.69 13.43 7.86
C VAL A 85 0.87 12.72 6.79
N ILE A 86 0.73 11.39 6.86
CA ILE A 86 0.01 10.61 5.85
C ILE A 86 -1.48 10.99 5.78
N LEU A 87 -2.13 11.24 6.92
CA LEU A 87 -3.51 11.74 6.96
C LEU A 87 -3.70 13.04 6.17
N ARG A 88 -2.75 13.98 6.27
CA ARG A 88 -2.78 15.22 5.48
C ARG A 88 -2.40 15.00 4.03
N LYS A 89 -1.50 14.06 3.74
CA LYS A 89 -1.02 13.80 2.38
C LYS A 89 -2.10 13.16 1.51
N ALA A 90 -2.91 12.27 2.06
CA ALA A 90 -3.88 11.48 1.30
C ALA A 90 -5.23 11.31 2.04
N PRO A 91 -5.93 12.42 2.37
CA PRO A 91 -7.14 12.40 3.20
C PRO A 91 -8.34 11.64 2.58
N HIS A 92 -8.28 11.31 1.29
CA HIS A 92 -9.30 10.50 0.63
C HIS A 92 -9.15 9.00 0.92
N VAL A 93 -7.90 8.51 1.03
CA VAL A 93 -7.57 7.08 1.24
C VAL A 93 -7.04 6.76 2.64
N ALA A 94 -6.69 7.75 3.46
CA ALA A 94 -6.23 7.57 4.83
C ALA A 94 -7.16 8.26 5.84
N LEU A 95 -7.51 7.58 6.93
CA LEU A 95 -8.48 8.06 7.92
C LEU A 95 -8.06 7.75 9.36
N PRO A 96 -8.40 8.61 10.33
CA PRO A 96 -8.32 8.27 11.73
C PRO A 96 -9.21 7.05 12.04
N MET A 97 -8.70 6.13 12.86
CA MET A 97 -9.45 4.97 13.33
C MET A 97 -9.22 4.78 14.83
N ARG A 98 -10.28 4.37 15.53
CA ARG A 98 -10.24 4.06 16.97
C ARG A 98 -10.14 2.55 17.15
N PHE A 99 -9.23 2.13 18.04
CA PHE A 99 -8.94 0.72 18.31
C PHE A 99 -9.33 0.40 19.74
N ARG A 100 -10.18 -0.61 19.93
CA ARG A 100 -10.57 -1.13 21.23
C ARG A 100 -9.78 -2.38 21.58
N LEU A 101 -9.15 -2.37 22.74
CA LEU A 101 -8.37 -3.46 23.32
C LEU A 101 -9.15 -4.05 24.50
N PRO A 102 -9.87 -5.18 24.34
CA PRO A 102 -10.48 -5.89 25.45
C PRO A 102 -9.41 -6.35 26.44
N HIS A 103 -9.58 -6.05 27.73
CA HIS A 103 -8.58 -6.35 28.74
C HIS A 103 -8.61 -7.83 29.14
N ARG A 104 -7.49 -8.54 28.92
CA ARG A 104 -7.26 -9.91 29.42
C ARG A 104 -6.15 -9.90 30.48
N PRO A 105 -6.49 -9.82 31.78
CA PRO A 105 -5.51 -9.57 32.85
C PRO A 105 -4.47 -10.68 33.00
N PHE A 106 -4.80 -11.91 32.61
CA PHE A 106 -3.89 -13.05 32.66
C PHE A 106 -2.81 -13.02 31.55
N LEU A 107 -2.96 -12.17 30.53
CA LEU A 107 -1.95 -11.95 29.49
C LEU A 107 -1.13 -10.71 29.79
N ARG A 108 -1.79 -9.56 30.00
CA ARG A 108 -1.13 -8.29 30.31
C ARG A 108 -1.90 -7.55 31.40
N PRO A 109 -1.24 -7.11 32.48
CA PRO A 109 -1.93 -6.41 33.56
C PRO A 109 -2.30 -4.98 33.14
N ALA A 110 -3.41 -4.47 33.67
CA ALA A 110 -3.96 -3.17 33.32
C ALA A 110 -2.96 -2.00 33.48
N TRP A 111 -2.08 -2.03 34.49
CA TRP A 111 -1.09 -0.98 34.72
C TRP A 111 -0.10 -0.90 33.55
N MET A 112 0.32 -2.04 32.99
CA MET A 112 1.25 -2.11 31.86
C MET A 112 0.62 -1.51 30.61
N ILE A 113 -0.63 -1.87 30.32
CA ILE A 113 -1.37 -1.30 29.18
C ILE A 113 -1.50 0.21 29.32
N ARG A 114 -1.83 0.72 30.52
CA ARG A 114 -1.93 2.17 30.77
C ARG A 114 -0.59 2.88 30.56
N CYS A 115 0.52 2.31 31.02
CA CYS A 115 1.85 2.86 30.74
C CYS A 115 2.18 2.84 29.24
N GLY A 116 1.91 1.74 28.55
CA GLY A 116 2.11 1.63 27.11
C GLY A 116 1.30 2.65 26.32
N LEU A 117 0.02 2.85 26.66
CA LEU A 117 -0.84 3.85 26.03
C LEU A 117 -0.40 5.28 26.33
N PHE A 118 0.09 5.55 27.54
CA PHE A 118 0.69 6.84 27.86
C PHE A 118 1.91 7.12 26.97
N LEU A 119 2.81 6.14 26.80
CA LEU A 119 3.94 6.27 25.89
C LEU A 119 3.47 6.47 24.45
N TYR A 120 2.49 5.67 24.00
CA TYR A 120 1.96 5.74 22.63
C TYR A 120 1.30 7.09 22.30
N ASP A 121 0.69 7.74 23.29
CA ASP A 121 0.08 9.06 23.14
C ASP A 121 1.11 10.21 23.09
N ASN A 122 2.34 9.98 23.58
CA ASN A 122 3.34 11.03 23.83
C ASN A 122 4.71 10.84 23.15
N LEU A 123 5.01 9.66 22.59
CA LEU A 123 6.29 9.40 21.88
C LEU A 123 6.36 10.05 20.49
N GLY A 124 5.22 10.38 19.89
CA GLY A 124 5.15 11.10 18.62
C GLY A 124 4.24 12.33 18.75
N LYS A 125 4.49 13.35 17.93
CA LYS A 125 3.67 14.56 17.94
C LYS A 125 2.25 14.25 17.44
N ARG A 126 1.27 14.30 18.34
CA ARG A 126 -0.17 14.14 18.04
C ARG A 126 -0.83 15.51 17.95
N THR A 127 -1.48 15.80 16.83
CA THR A 127 -2.13 17.11 16.58
C THR A 127 -3.64 16.98 16.52
N THR A 128 -4.17 15.99 15.79
CA THR A 128 -5.60 15.84 15.52
C THR A 128 -6.18 14.55 16.11
N LEU A 129 -5.37 13.49 16.25
CA LEU A 129 -5.85 12.21 16.79
C LEU A 129 -6.27 12.33 18.26
N GLN A 130 -7.32 11.62 18.65
CA GLN A 130 -7.82 11.60 20.03
C GLN A 130 -6.89 10.78 20.95
N GLY A 131 -6.77 11.20 22.22
CA GLY A 131 -5.99 10.45 23.23
C GLY A 131 -6.61 9.10 23.59
N SER A 132 -5.83 8.30 24.32
CA SER A 132 -6.31 7.02 24.86
C SER A 132 -7.28 7.20 26.04
N LYS A 133 -8.19 6.23 26.23
CA LYS A 133 -9.14 6.21 27.35
C LYS A 133 -9.50 4.78 27.75
N THR A 134 -9.94 4.59 28.98
CA THR A 134 -10.59 3.34 29.41
C THR A 134 -12.05 3.32 28.91
N VAL A 135 -12.55 2.17 28.47
CA VAL A 135 -13.92 1.98 28.00
C VAL A 135 -14.62 0.82 28.71
N ASN A 136 -15.92 0.96 28.93
CA ASN A 136 -16.78 -0.12 29.41
C ASN A 136 -17.34 -0.87 28.20
N LEU A 137 -16.84 -2.09 27.99
CA LEU A 137 -17.18 -2.94 26.86
C LEU A 137 -18.46 -3.75 27.08
N ALA A 138 -18.92 -3.90 28.34
CA ALA A 138 -20.15 -4.61 28.65
C ALA A 138 -21.40 -3.94 28.04
N LYS A 139 -21.32 -2.64 27.71
CA LYS A 139 -22.44 -1.88 27.15
C LYS A 139 -22.79 -2.26 25.72
N SER A 140 -21.85 -2.78 24.93
CA SER A 140 -22.11 -3.09 23.52
C SER A 140 -22.79 -4.45 23.32
N GLY A 141 -22.62 -5.38 24.28
CA GLY A 141 -23.11 -6.76 24.15
C GLY A 141 -22.42 -7.58 23.05
N LEU A 142 -21.40 -7.03 22.38
CA LEU A 142 -20.72 -7.67 21.25
C LEU A 142 -19.70 -8.72 21.71
N LEU A 143 -19.06 -8.46 22.85
CA LEU A 143 -18.01 -9.30 23.42
C LEU A 143 -18.59 -10.23 24.49
N LYS A 144 -17.85 -11.30 24.79
CA LYS A 144 -18.22 -12.26 25.83
C LYS A 144 -18.38 -11.58 27.21
N PRO A 145 -19.29 -12.06 28.09
CA PRO A 145 -19.66 -11.38 29.34
C PRO A 145 -18.51 -11.08 30.30
N GLU A 146 -17.43 -11.84 30.23
CA GLU A 146 -16.20 -11.63 31.01
C GLU A 146 -15.38 -10.41 30.55
N MET A 147 -15.55 -9.96 29.30
CA MET A 147 -14.80 -8.83 28.71
C MET A 147 -15.48 -7.49 29.00
N LYS A 148 -15.52 -7.10 30.29
CA LYS A 148 -16.25 -5.90 30.74
C LYS A 148 -15.50 -4.58 30.54
N THR A 149 -14.18 -4.63 30.59
CA THR A 149 -13.32 -3.44 30.53
C THR A 149 -12.35 -3.55 29.36
N GLY A 150 -12.07 -2.44 28.70
CA GLY A 150 -11.01 -2.34 27.72
C GLY A 150 -10.42 -0.95 27.65
N PHE A 151 -9.54 -0.77 26.69
CA PHE A 151 -8.89 0.51 26.41
C PHE A 151 -9.15 0.90 24.96
N GLU A 152 -9.26 2.19 24.69
CA GLU A 152 -9.46 2.71 23.34
C GLU A 152 -8.39 3.77 23.03
N TYR A 153 -7.75 3.66 21.86
CA TYR A 153 -6.73 4.60 21.40
C TYR A 153 -6.88 4.88 19.90
N SER A 154 -6.10 5.83 19.38
CA SER A 154 -6.11 6.22 17.98
C SER A 154 -4.91 5.67 17.21
N ASP A 155 -5.19 5.20 16.01
CA ASP A 155 -4.24 4.99 14.92
C ASP A 155 -4.97 5.38 13.62
N CYS A 156 -4.45 4.97 12.45
CA CYS A 156 -5.08 5.29 11.18
C CYS A 156 -5.23 4.04 10.31
N TRP A 157 -6.28 4.05 9.50
CA TRP A 157 -6.47 3.11 8.41
C TRP A 157 -6.06 3.77 7.10
N VAL A 158 -5.57 2.98 6.14
CA VAL A 158 -5.24 3.45 4.80
C VAL A 158 -5.54 2.39 3.75
N ASP A 159 -5.96 2.79 2.56
CA ASP A 159 -5.90 1.93 1.38
C ASP A 159 -4.43 1.78 0.95
N ASP A 160 -3.84 0.62 1.22
CA ASP A 160 -2.42 0.34 1.05
C ASP A 160 -1.99 0.35 -0.43
N ALA A 161 -2.71 -0.38 -1.28
CA ALA A 161 -2.45 -0.42 -2.71
C ALA A 161 -2.62 0.95 -3.37
N ARG A 162 -3.65 1.72 -2.98
CA ARG A 162 -3.81 3.09 -3.49
C ARG A 162 -2.71 4.02 -2.97
N LEU A 163 -2.27 3.90 -1.72
CA LEU A 163 -1.15 4.70 -1.22
C LEU A 163 0.12 4.49 -2.06
N VAL A 164 0.42 3.25 -2.47
CA VAL A 164 1.53 2.98 -3.40
C VAL A 164 1.32 3.71 -4.72
N LEU A 165 0.17 3.47 -5.35
CA LEU A 165 -0.16 4.07 -6.64
C LEU A 165 -0.05 5.60 -6.59
N LEU A 166 -0.55 6.24 -5.55
CA LEU A 166 -0.49 7.69 -5.40
C LEU A 166 0.96 8.21 -5.36
N ASN A 167 1.91 7.46 -4.81
CA ASN A 167 3.33 7.81 -4.90
C ASN A 167 3.88 7.59 -6.31
N VAL A 168 3.48 6.52 -7.00
CA VAL A 168 3.83 6.31 -8.42
C VAL A 168 3.32 7.46 -9.30
N LEU A 169 2.07 7.90 -9.07
CA LEU A 169 1.48 9.03 -9.77
C LEU A 169 2.21 10.33 -9.44
N ALA A 170 2.61 10.54 -8.17
CA ALA A 170 3.41 11.69 -7.78
C ALA A 170 4.79 11.69 -8.48
N ALA A 171 5.45 10.54 -8.61
CA ALA A 171 6.69 10.41 -9.38
C ALA A 171 6.45 10.78 -10.85
N ARG A 172 5.37 10.29 -11.47
CA ARG A 172 5.01 10.59 -12.86
C ARG A 172 4.65 12.06 -13.09
N GLU A 173 3.95 12.70 -12.14
CA GLU A 173 3.67 14.14 -12.18
C GLU A 173 4.95 14.98 -12.10
N ASN A 174 6.00 14.45 -11.48
CA ASN A 174 7.37 15.00 -11.49
C ASN A 174 8.23 14.40 -12.63
N HIS A 175 7.60 13.96 -13.72
CA HIS A 175 8.24 13.49 -14.96
C HIS A 175 9.11 12.22 -14.85
N ALA A 176 8.97 11.41 -13.81
CA ALA A 176 9.61 10.10 -13.76
C ALA A 176 9.04 9.15 -14.83
N GLU A 177 9.92 8.34 -15.44
CA GLU A 177 9.52 7.18 -16.22
C GLU A 177 9.03 6.10 -15.25
N VAL A 178 7.73 5.79 -15.26
CA VAL A 178 7.14 4.75 -14.41
C VAL A 178 6.51 3.66 -15.27
N ARG A 179 6.91 2.40 -15.07
CA ARG A 179 6.38 1.27 -15.85
C ARG A 179 6.12 0.05 -14.96
N ASN A 180 4.88 -0.41 -14.92
CA ASN A 180 4.51 -1.73 -14.44
C ASN A 180 4.69 -2.78 -15.56
N TYR A 181 4.70 -4.06 -15.19
CA TYR A 181 4.96 -5.19 -16.08
C TYR A 181 6.31 -5.08 -16.82
N CYS A 182 7.29 -4.43 -16.19
CA CYS A 182 8.64 -4.23 -16.67
C CYS A 182 9.62 -4.81 -15.65
N ARG A 183 10.03 -6.05 -15.85
CA ARG A 183 10.94 -6.76 -14.95
C ARG A 183 12.39 -6.37 -15.24
N VAL A 184 13.10 -5.90 -14.22
CA VAL A 184 14.56 -5.74 -14.31
C VAL A 184 15.20 -7.13 -14.21
N GLU A 185 15.87 -7.56 -15.27
CA GLU A 185 16.48 -8.90 -15.34
C GLU A 185 17.96 -8.86 -14.91
N LYS A 186 18.69 -7.82 -15.29
CA LYS A 186 20.11 -7.67 -14.97
C LYS A 186 20.47 -6.20 -14.76
N ALA A 187 21.37 -5.94 -13.81
CA ALA A 187 22.06 -4.65 -13.69
C ALA A 187 23.56 -4.86 -13.47
N HIS A 188 24.39 -4.09 -14.16
CA HIS A 188 25.85 -4.13 -14.00
C HIS A 188 26.45 -2.73 -14.12
N ARG A 189 27.65 -2.56 -13.54
CA ARG A 189 28.41 -1.32 -13.60
C ARG A 189 29.36 -1.37 -14.80
N GLU A 190 29.29 -0.37 -15.65
CA GLU A 190 30.24 -0.17 -16.75
C GLU A 190 30.54 1.34 -16.87
N GLY A 191 31.81 1.72 -16.91
CA GLY A 191 32.20 3.13 -17.09
C GLY A 191 31.67 4.09 -16.01
N GLY A 192 31.50 3.62 -14.77
CA GLY A 192 31.00 4.45 -13.65
C GLY A 192 29.50 4.74 -13.67
N ILE A 193 28.73 4.02 -14.52
CA ILE A 193 27.27 4.09 -14.59
C ILE A 193 26.65 2.69 -14.55
N TRP A 194 25.39 2.61 -14.17
CA TRP A 194 24.59 1.40 -14.24
C TRP A 194 24.02 1.19 -15.64
N HIS A 195 24.10 -0.05 -16.11
CA HIS A 195 23.40 -0.56 -17.27
C HIS A 195 22.36 -1.57 -16.81
N VAL A 196 21.09 -1.28 -17.07
CA VAL A 196 19.93 -2.02 -16.53
C VAL A 196 19.11 -2.59 -17.67
N THR A 197 19.07 -3.93 -17.77
CA THR A 197 18.27 -4.66 -18.75
C THR A 197 16.87 -4.90 -18.20
N ILE A 198 15.86 -4.47 -18.96
CA ILE A 198 14.46 -4.51 -18.57
C ILE A 198 13.67 -5.31 -19.60
N HIS A 199 12.84 -6.24 -19.14
CA HIS A 199 11.90 -7.02 -19.95
C HIS A 199 10.48 -6.53 -19.70
N ASP A 200 9.87 -5.94 -20.73
CA ASP A 200 8.44 -5.63 -20.76
C ASP A 200 7.67 -6.91 -21.08
N VAL A 201 6.99 -7.47 -20.08
CA VAL A 201 6.31 -8.77 -20.22
C VAL A 201 4.99 -8.67 -20.97
N MET A 202 4.46 -7.47 -21.18
CA MET A 202 3.22 -7.25 -21.95
C MET A 202 3.49 -7.28 -23.46
N THR A 203 4.68 -6.84 -23.87
CA THR A 203 5.11 -6.76 -25.28
C THR A 203 6.17 -7.78 -25.66
N ASP A 204 6.72 -8.49 -24.67
CA ASP A 204 7.88 -9.38 -24.77
C ASP A 204 9.17 -8.70 -25.29
N GLN A 205 9.26 -7.38 -25.14
CA GLN A 205 10.43 -6.61 -25.58
C GLN A 205 11.44 -6.43 -24.45
N ARG A 206 12.72 -6.52 -24.81
CA ARG A 206 13.84 -6.16 -23.92
C ARG A 206 14.43 -4.84 -24.35
N PHE A 207 14.72 -3.98 -23.38
CA PHE A 207 15.40 -2.71 -23.61
C PHE A 207 16.37 -2.42 -22.47
N GLU A 208 17.33 -1.53 -22.73
CA GLU A 208 18.31 -1.10 -21.74
C GLU A 208 18.04 0.35 -21.31
N ARG A 209 18.33 0.62 -20.03
CA ARG A 209 18.41 1.98 -19.47
C ARG A 209 19.74 2.15 -18.74
N LYS A 210 20.26 3.37 -18.77
CA LYS A 210 21.47 3.75 -18.06
C LYS A 210 21.15 4.65 -16.89
N ALA A 211 21.86 4.52 -15.77
CA ALA A 211 21.65 5.38 -14.60
C ALA A 211 22.92 5.71 -13.82
N LYS A 212 22.96 6.87 -13.18
CA LYS A 212 24.05 7.24 -12.26
C LYS A 212 23.96 6.48 -10.94
N ALA A 213 22.76 6.20 -10.45
CA ALA A 213 22.52 5.45 -9.21
C ALA A 213 21.44 4.38 -9.40
N LEU A 214 21.48 3.34 -8.57
CA LEU A 214 20.50 2.26 -8.55
C LEU A 214 19.93 2.07 -7.14
N VAL A 215 18.63 1.85 -7.04
CA VAL A 215 17.96 1.43 -5.80
C VAL A 215 17.33 0.06 -6.00
N ASN A 216 17.74 -0.92 -5.19
CA ASN A 216 17.06 -2.20 -5.04
C ASN A 216 16.02 -2.10 -3.92
N ALA A 217 14.77 -1.87 -4.29
CA ALA A 217 13.62 -1.83 -3.38
C ALA A 217 12.64 -2.99 -3.67
N ALA A 218 13.17 -4.13 -4.11
CA ALA A 218 12.39 -5.30 -4.54
C ALA A 218 11.77 -6.12 -3.39
N GLY A 219 11.73 -5.61 -2.15
CA GLY A 219 11.02 -6.23 -1.03
C GLY A 219 11.42 -7.70 -0.80
N PRO A 220 10.48 -8.68 -0.86
CA PRO A 220 10.80 -10.11 -0.75
C PRO A 220 11.86 -10.63 -1.72
N TRP A 221 12.07 -9.95 -2.84
CA TRP A 221 13.06 -10.31 -3.86
C TRP A 221 14.37 -9.53 -3.71
N VAL A 222 14.56 -8.72 -2.65
CA VAL A 222 15.77 -7.89 -2.51
C VAL A 222 17.04 -8.74 -2.59
N LYS A 223 17.11 -9.85 -1.85
CA LYS A 223 18.25 -10.78 -1.88
C LYS A 223 18.31 -11.55 -3.20
N GLN A 224 17.17 -12.04 -3.69
CA GLN A 224 17.14 -12.77 -4.96
C GLN A 224 17.67 -11.92 -6.12
N PHE A 225 17.40 -10.62 -6.15
CA PHE A 225 17.95 -9.73 -7.17
C PHE A 225 19.47 -9.57 -7.08
N PHE A 226 20.07 -9.70 -5.88
CA PHE A 226 21.53 -9.82 -5.77
C PHE A 226 22.04 -11.12 -6.37
N ASP A 227 21.38 -12.24 -6.07
CA ASP A 227 21.83 -13.56 -6.51
C ASP A 227 21.68 -13.75 -8.04
N ASP A 228 20.56 -13.27 -8.61
CA ASP A 228 20.19 -13.53 -10.01
C ASP A 228 20.49 -12.36 -10.95
N GLY A 229 20.42 -11.12 -10.45
CA GLY A 229 20.40 -9.91 -11.26
C GLY A 229 21.63 -9.01 -11.14
N LEU A 230 22.50 -9.25 -10.14
CA LEU A 230 23.71 -8.48 -9.87
C LEU A 230 24.94 -9.39 -9.81
N GLU A 231 26.12 -8.84 -10.07
CA GLU A 231 27.40 -9.57 -9.99
C GLU A 231 28.07 -9.37 -8.61
N GLN A 232 27.27 -9.36 -7.53
CA GLN A 232 27.77 -9.15 -6.16
C GLN A 232 26.88 -9.81 -5.11
N ALA A 233 27.48 -10.18 -3.98
CA ALA A 233 26.74 -10.79 -2.87
C ALA A 233 25.84 -9.78 -2.15
N SER A 234 24.69 -10.25 -1.65
CA SER A 234 23.82 -9.42 -0.83
C SER A 234 24.49 -9.06 0.50
N PRO A 235 24.44 -7.80 0.96
CA PRO A 235 25.06 -7.41 2.23
C PRO A 235 24.31 -7.95 3.45
N ARG A 236 23.06 -8.41 3.28
CA ARG A 236 22.22 -8.94 4.36
C ARG A 236 21.33 -10.08 3.87
N ASN A 237 20.95 -10.95 4.79
CA ASN A 237 19.89 -11.93 4.57
C ASN A 237 18.52 -11.34 4.88
N ILE A 238 17.48 -11.99 4.33
CA ILE A 238 16.08 -11.70 4.63
C ILE A 238 15.41 -12.94 5.18
N ARG A 239 14.49 -12.73 6.11
CA ARG A 239 13.52 -13.73 6.53
C ARG A 239 12.16 -13.39 6.01
N LEU A 240 11.54 -14.34 5.33
CA LEU A 240 10.22 -14.19 4.76
C LEU A 240 9.20 -14.68 5.78
N ILE A 241 8.50 -13.74 6.41
CA ILE A 241 7.44 -14.06 7.36
C ILE A 241 6.08 -13.85 6.68
N LYS A 242 5.40 -14.96 6.35
CA LYS A 242 4.04 -14.94 5.84
C LYS A 242 3.08 -14.40 6.90
N GLY A 243 2.17 -13.56 6.46
CA GLY A 243 1.00 -13.17 7.23
C GLY A 243 -0.22 -13.06 6.34
N SER A 244 -1.30 -13.66 6.80
CA SER A 244 -2.56 -13.74 6.07
C SER A 244 -3.69 -13.06 6.82
N HIS A 245 -4.76 -12.80 6.08
CA HIS A 245 -5.99 -12.20 6.58
C HIS A 245 -7.19 -12.89 5.94
N ILE A 246 -8.28 -12.96 6.71
CA ILE A 246 -9.59 -13.36 6.21
C ILE A 246 -10.51 -12.15 6.18
N VAL A 247 -11.43 -12.15 5.23
CA VAL A 247 -12.49 -11.15 5.10
C VAL A 247 -13.83 -11.87 5.22
N VAL A 248 -14.67 -11.36 6.11
CA VAL A 248 -16.00 -11.89 6.42
C VAL A 248 -17.04 -10.77 6.31
N PRO A 249 -18.34 -11.08 6.17
CA PRO A 249 -19.41 -10.12 6.38
C PRO A 249 -19.22 -9.38 7.71
N ARG A 250 -19.59 -8.10 7.75
CA ARG A 250 -19.32 -7.24 8.90
C ARG A 250 -19.91 -7.83 10.19
N ILE A 251 -19.03 -8.05 11.17
CA ILE A 251 -19.37 -8.71 12.45
C ILE A 251 -20.18 -7.79 13.37
N HIS A 252 -19.99 -6.47 13.28
CA HIS A 252 -20.72 -5.49 14.10
C HIS A 252 -20.84 -4.12 13.43
N ASN A 253 -21.81 -3.32 13.87
CA ASN A 253 -22.08 -1.99 13.32
C ASN A 253 -21.26 -0.86 13.95
N GLU A 254 -20.40 -1.14 14.93
CA GLU A 254 -19.50 -0.13 15.48
C GLU A 254 -18.42 0.28 14.45
N PRO A 255 -17.97 1.55 14.46
CA PRO A 255 -16.90 2.03 13.58
C PRO A 255 -15.49 1.73 14.13
N GLN A 256 -15.36 1.30 15.38
CA GLN A 256 -14.08 0.97 15.98
C GLN A 256 -13.53 -0.35 15.43
N ALA A 257 -12.21 -0.42 15.25
CA ALA A 257 -11.51 -1.68 15.13
C ALA A 257 -11.27 -2.28 16.52
N TYR A 258 -11.03 -3.59 16.57
CA TYR A 258 -10.60 -4.29 17.77
C TYR A 258 -9.18 -4.83 17.61
N ILE A 259 -8.43 -4.82 18.70
CA ILE A 259 -7.11 -5.44 18.85
C ILE A 259 -7.24 -6.52 19.93
N LEU A 260 -7.14 -7.77 19.52
CA LEU A 260 -7.43 -8.96 20.32
C LEU A 260 -6.13 -9.57 20.81
N GLN A 261 -6.03 -9.83 22.12
CA GLN A 261 -4.85 -10.43 22.72
C GLN A 261 -4.97 -11.96 22.69
N ASN A 262 -4.00 -12.62 22.07
CA ASN A 262 -3.96 -14.07 21.96
C ASN A 262 -3.06 -14.73 23.03
N LYS A 263 -3.26 -16.03 23.26
CA LYS A 263 -2.52 -16.82 24.26
C LYS A 263 -1.03 -17.00 23.93
N ASP A 264 -0.65 -16.87 22.66
CA ASP A 264 0.74 -16.90 22.17
C ASP A 264 1.45 -15.53 22.28
N ASN A 265 0.84 -14.58 23.00
CA ASN A 265 1.26 -13.19 23.17
C ASN A 265 1.14 -12.29 21.93
N ARG A 266 0.66 -12.82 20.80
CA ARG A 266 0.40 -12.03 19.59
C ARG A 266 -0.89 -11.24 19.74
N ILE A 267 -1.06 -10.30 18.81
CA ILE A 267 -2.28 -9.52 18.66
C ILE A 267 -2.88 -9.79 17.28
N VAL A 268 -4.21 -9.83 17.21
CA VAL A 268 -4.96 -9.92 15.95
C VAL A 268 -5.92 -8.74 15.90
N PHE A 269 -5.96 -8.06 14.78
CA PHE A 269 -6.90 -7.00 14.51
C PHE A 269 -8.17 -7.55 13.88
N MET A 270 -9.29 -6.95 14.24
CA MET A 270 -10.55 -7.06 13.54
C MET A 270 -10.99 -5.65 13.14
N ILE A 271 -11.02 -5.37 11.84
CA ILE A 271 -11.08 -4.01 11.29
C ILE A 271 -12.34 -3.90 10.41
N PRO A 272 -13.26 -2.95 10.70
CA PRO A 272 -14.35 -2.62 9.79
C PRO A 272 -13.81 -2.26 8.40
N TYR A 273 -14.37 -2.86 7.35
CA TYR A 273 -13.82 -2.75 6.00
C TYR A 273 -14.91 -2.53 4.94
N LEU A 274 -14.74 -1.47 4.15
CA LEU A 274 -15.61 -1.07 3.03
C LEU A 274 -17.12 -1.20 3.36
N ASP A 275 -17.51 -0.70 4.53
CA ASP A 275 -18.88 -0.67 5.08
C ASP A 275 -19.55 -2.03 5.40
N LYS A 276 -19.34 -3.06 4.58
CA LYS A 276 -20.02 -4.37 4.60
C LYS A 276 -19.19 -5.52 5.15
N PHE A 277 -17.90 -5.31 5.39
CA PHE A 277 -16.99 -6.40 5.75
C PHE A 277 -16.22 -6.14 7.05
N SER A 278 -15.53 -7.17 7.52
CA SER A 278 -14.50 -7.09 8.55
C SER A 278 -13.27 -7.84 8.09
N ILE A 279 -12.10 -7.19 8.15
CA ILE A 279 -10.80 -7.83 7.96
C ILE A 279 -10.34 -8.37 9.30
N ILE A 280 -9.95 -9.63 9.36
CA ILE A 280 -9.34 -10.26 10.53
C ILE A 280 -7.92 -10.68 10.18
N GLY A 281 -6.94 -10.23 10.97
CA GLY A 281 -5.55 -10.60 10.75
C GLY A 281 -4.57 -10.01 11.76
N THR A 282 -3.36 -10.53 11.87
CA THR A 282 -2.69 -11.39 10.89
C THR A 282 -1.89 -12.49 11.58
N THR A 283 -1.36 -13.40 10.78
CA THR A 283 -0.48 -14.51 11.17
C THR A 283 1.00 -14.14 11.00
N ASP A 284 1.90 -14.92 11.59
CA ASP A 284 3.36 -14.79 11.49
C ASP A 284 3.90 -16.21 11.33
N VAL A 285 4.11 -16.65 10.09
CA VAL A 285 4.54 -18.01 9.73
C VAL A 285 5.83 -17.90 8.91
N GLU A 286 6.89 -18.64 9.27
CA GLU A 286 8.11 -18.69 8.45
C GLU A 286 7.76 -19.25 7.06
N TYR A 287 8.22 -18.57 6.01
CA TYR A 287 7.92 -18.94 4.63
C TYR A 287 9.19 -19.27 3.86
N LYS A 288 9.15 -20.36 3.11
CA LYS A 288 10.18 -20.76 2.16
C LYS A 288 9.49 -21.05 0.83
N GLY A 289 10.05 -20.56 -0.26
CA GLY A 289 9.47 -20.69 -1.59
C GLY A 289 9.27 -19.33 -2.25
N ASP A 290 8.54 -19.34 -3.36
CA ASP A 290 8.30 -18.15 -4.16
C ASP A 290 7.29 -17.22 -3.47
N PRO A 291 7.66 -15.95 -3.17
CA PRO A 291 6.71 -14.98 -2.62
C PRO A 291 5.47 -14.73 -3.50
N ARG A 292 5.51 -15.06 -4.79
CA ARG A 292 4.37 -14.94 -5.73
C ARG A 292 3.27 -15.97 -5.46
N GLU A 293 3.62 -17.11 -4.89
CA GLU A 293 2.70 -18.25 -4.65
C GLU A 293 2.11 -18.24 -3.23
N VAL A 294 2.41 -17.21 -2.44
CA VAL A 294 2.01 -17.15 -1.05
C VAL A 294 0.49 -17.14 -0.89
N SER A 295 -0.03 -18.09 -0.13
CA SER A 295 -1.46 -18.24 0.14
C SER A 295 -1.70 -18.54 1.63
N ILE A 296 -2.91 -18.24 2.09
CA ILE A 296 -3.35 -18.59 3.44
C ILE A 296 -3.49 -20.12 3.56
N SER A 297 -3.11 -20.67 4.70
CA SER A 297 -3.34 -22.08 5.03
C SER A 297 -4.57 -22.28 5.90
N ASP A 298 -5.11 -23.49 5.91
CA ASP A 298 -6.23 -23.88 6.79
C ASP A 298 -5.96 -23.59 8.27
N ASP A 299 -4.74 -23.86 8.75
CA ASP A 299 -4.33 -23.59 10.12
C ASP A 299 -4.39 -22.09 10.46
N GLU A 300 -4.06 -21.23 9.49
CA GLU A 300 -4.15 -19.77 9.66
C GLU A 300 -5.60 -19.29 9.67
N VAL A 301 -6.47 -19.89 8.85
CA VAL A 301 -7.91 -19.62 8.89
C VAL A 301 -8.48 -19.98 10.27
N ASP A 302 -8.18 -21.17 10.77
CA ASP A 302 -8.64 -21.62 12.08
C ASP A 302 -8.11 -20.75 13.21
N TYR A 303 -6.83 -20.37 13.15
CA TYR A 303 -6.21 -19.45 14.11
C TYR A 303 -6.94 -18.11 14.18
N LEU A 304 -7.31 -17.54 13.03
CA LEU A 304 -7.99 -16.24 12.94
C LEU A 304 -9.46 -16.34 13.38
N ILE A 305 -10.15 -17.43 13.06
CA ILE A 305 -11.53 -17.68 13.52
C ILE A 305 -11.57 -17.93 15.03
N ASP A 306 -10.67 -18.76 15.55
CA ASP A 306 -10.61 -19.11 16.98
C ASP A 306 -10.45 -17.86 17.85
N ILE A 307 -9.54 -16.95 17.50
CA ILE A 307 -9.36 -15.74 18.31
C ILE A 307 -10.60 -14.83 18.30
N VAL A 308 -11.32 -14.71 17.17
CA VAL A 308 -12.56 -13.95 17.12
C VAL A 308 -13.63 -14.62 17.97
N ASN A 309 -13.80 -15.94 17.83
CA ASN A 309 -14.75 -16.75 18.60
C ASN A 309 -14.46 -16.77 20.09
N GLN A 310 -13.21 -16.58 20.50
CA GLN A 310 -12.83 -16.39 21.90
C GLN A 310 -13.27 -15.04 22.48
N HIS A 311 -13.43 -14.00 21.65
CA HIS A 311 -13.72 -12.63 22.12
C HIS A 311 -15.18 -12.20 21.93
N PHE A 312 -15.80 -12.60 20.82
CA PHE A 312 -17.13 -12.14 20.42
C PHE A 312 -18.23 -13.15 20.77
N VAL A 313 -19.46 -12.65 20.92
CA VAL A 313 -20.66 -13.49 21.09
C VAL A 313 -21.07 -14.11 19.76
N HIS A 314 -21.08 -13.31 18.69
CA HIS A 314 -21.28 -13.81 17.33
C HIS A 314 -20.10 -14.70 16.93
N GLN A 315 -20.39 -15.96 16.62
CA GLN A 315 -19.39 -16.95 16.23
C GLN A 315 -19.25 -16.97 14.71
N LEU A 316 -18.01 -17.06 14.25
CA LEU A 316 -17.63 -17.26 12.86
C LEU A 316 -17.31 -18.73 12.60
N THR A 317 -17.56 -19.12 11.37
CA THR A 317 -17.23 -20.42 10.77
C THR A 317 -16.37 -20.21 9.52
N ARG A 318 -15.83 -21.29 8.96
CA ARG A 318 -15.03 -21.19 7.73
C ARG A 318 -15.88 -20.73 6.54
N GLU A 319 -17.16 -21.06 6.55
CA GLU A 319 -18.15 -20.72 5.52
C GLU A 319 -18.45 -19.21 5.47
N ASP A 320 -18.19 -18.47 6.55
CA ASP A 320 -18.37 -17.02 6.60
C ASP A 320 -17.24 -16.26 5.87
N VAL A 321 -16.14 -16.94 5.50
CA VAL A 321 -15.00 -16.33 4.83
C VAL A 321 -15.32 -16.12 3.35
N VAL A 322 -15.47 -14.85 2.95
CA VAL A 322 -15.82 -14.46 1.58
C VAL A 322 -14.60 -14.12 0.73
N TRP A 323 -13.47 -13.80 1.35
CA TRP A 323 -12.21 -13.54 0.66
C TRP A 323 -11.03 -13.71 1.60
N THR A 324 -9.86 -14.04 1.06
CA THR A 324 -8.60 -14.14 1.81
C THR A 324 -7.48 -13.48 1.02
N TYR A 325 -6.48 -12.98 1.73
CA TYR A 325 -5.24 -12.52 1.11
C TYR A 325 -4.04 -12.82 2.01
N SER A 326 -2.88 -12.95 1.40
CA SER A 326 -1.63 -13.29 2.08
C SER A 326 -0.47 -12.53 1.46
N GLY A 327 0.55 -12.28 2.26
CA GLY A 327 1.80 -11.69 1.79
C GLY A 327 2.96 -12.09 2.69
N VAL A 328 4.17 -11.96 2.19
CA VAL A 328 5.39 -12.18 2.98
C VAL A 328 6.05 -10.87 3.34
N ARG A 329 6.46 -10.75 4.59
CA ARG A 329 7.21 -9.61 5.12
C ARG A 329 8.70 -9.87 4.89
N PRO A 330 9.41 -9.02 4.14
CA PRO A 330 10.85 -9.15 3.94
C PRO A 330 11.60 -8.53 5.11
N LEU A 331 11.64 -9.25 6.24
CA LEU A 331 12.29 -8.73 7.44
C LEU A 331 13.81 -8.90 7.32
N CYS A 332 14.55 -7.89 7.78
CA CYS A 332 16.00 -8.00 7.91
C CYS A 332 16.30 -9.12 8.91
N ASP A 333 17.19 -10.04 8.54
CA ASP A 333 17.60 -11.09 9.45
C ASP A 333 18.45 -10.47 10.58
N ASP A 334 17.91 -10.50 11.79
CA ASP A 334 18.53 -10.00 13.02
C ASP A 334 18.91 -11.12 13.99
N GLU A 335 18.92 -12.37 13.50
CA GLU A 335 19.22 -13.59 14.26
C GLU A 335 18.21 -13.93 15.38
N SER A 336 17.02 -13.29 15.42
CA SER A 336 15.99 -13.60 16.42
C SER A 336 15.38 -15.00 16.22
N ASP A 337 15.23 -15.79 17.29
CA ASP A 337 14.64 -17.14 17.20
C ASP A 337 13.15 -17.17 16.81
N SER A 338 12.38 -16.13 17.15
CA SER A 338 10.93 -16.10 16.92
C SER A 338 10.50 -15.10 15.84
N PRO A 339 9.70 -15.50 14.83
CA PRO A 339 9.18 -14.61 13.79
C PRO A 339 8.49 -13.33 14.31
N GLN A 340 7.84 -13.40 15.48
CA GLN A 340 7.13 -12.25 16.05
C GLN A 340 8.05 -11.23 16.74
N ALA A 341 9.29 -11.63 17.07
CA ALA A 341 10.28 -10.80 17.76
C ALA A 341 11.22 -10.05 16.81
N ILE A 342 11.41 -10.56 15.58
CA ILE A 342 12.25 -9.92 14.54
C ILE A 342 11.91 -8.43 14.41
N THR A 343 12.91 -7.56 14.31
CA THR A 343 12.66 -6.14 14.17
C THR A 343 11.81 -5.84 12.92
N ARG A 344 10.89 -4.89 13.08
CA ARG A 344 10.05 -4.38 11.98
C ARG A 344 10.56 -3.06 11.43
N ASP A 345 11.72 -2.63 11.89
CA ASP A 345 12.43 -1.46 11.41
C ASP A 345 13.01 -1.71 10.01
N TYR A 346 13.52 -0.66 9.38
CA TYR A 346 14.18 -0.77 8.07
C TYR A 346 15.69 -0.55 8.18
N THR A 347 16.42 -1.19 7.28
CA THR A 347 17.85 -0.95 7.08
C THR A 347 18.12 -0.57 5.63
N LEU A 348 18.94 0.47 5.44
CA LEU A 348 19.37 0.95 4.14
C LEU A 348 20.87 0.70 3.98
N GLU A 349 21.22 -0.25 3.12
CA GLU A 349 22.62 -0.57 2.79
C GLU A 349 23.02 0.17 1.52
N LEU A 350 24.12 0.91 1.60
CA LEU A 350 24.67 1.66 0.48
C LEU A 350 26.02 1.04 0.12
N ASP A 351 26.11 0.56 -1.10
CA ASP A 351 27.36 0.15 -1.72
C ASP A 351 27.77 1.21 -2.77
N ALA A 352 28.99 1.72 -2.64
CA ALA A 352 29.56 2.74 -3.51
C ALA A 352 31.06 2.48 -3.69
N GLU A 353 31.40 1.49 -4.50
CA GLU A 353 32.78 1.24 -4.90
C GLU A 353 33.35 2.45 -5.66
N TYR A 354 34.51 2.96 -5.23
CA TYR A 354 35.26 4.04 -5.88
C TYR A 354 34.47 5.32 -6.18
N ASP A 355 33.50 5.66 -5.32
CA ASP A 355 32.68 6.89 -5.37
C ASP A 355 31.81 7.07 -6.64
N HIS A 356 31.54 5.99 -7.39
CA HIS A 356 30.71 6.02 -8.59
C HIS A 356 29.67 4.89 -8.62
N ALA A 357 28.58 5.07 -9.38
CA ALA A 357 27.49 4.09 -9.53
C ALA A 357 26.98 3.46 -8.21
N PRO A 358 26.50 4.27 -7.23
CA PRO A 358 26.02 3.72 -5.96
C PRO A 358 24.83 2.78 -6.17
N LEU A 359 24.79 1.71 -5.38
CA LEU A 359 23.63 0.85 -5.16
C LEU A 359 23.10 1.05 -3.73
N LEU A 360 21.86 1.49 -3.60
CA LEU A 360 21.16 1.51 -2.33
C LEU A 360 20.16 0.35 -2.27
N SER A 361 20.22 -0.48 -1.22
CA SER A 361 19.32 -1.62 -1.03
C SER A 361 18.46 -1.46 0.21
N VAL A 362 17.18 -1.82 0.09
CA VAL A 362 16.17 -1.66 1.14
C VAL A 362 15.82 -3.00 1.76
N PHE A 363 16.10 -3.16 3.06
CA PHE A 363 15.71 -4.32 3.85
C PHE A 363 14.64 -3.91 4.88
N GLY A 364 13.50 -4.61 4.90
CA GLY A 364 12.36 -4.23 5.74
C GLY A 364 11.61 -2.98 5.25
N GLY A 365 11.09 -2.19 6.19
CA GLY A 365 10.31 -0.99 5.90
C GLY A 365 8.81 -1.25 5.91
N LYS A 366 8.12 -0.57 6.84
CA LYS A 366 6.66 -0.63 6.97
C LYS A 366 6.02 0.36 6.00
N LEU A 367 4.78 0.06 5.60
CA LEU A 367 3.89 1.02 4.95
C LEU A 367 3.83 2.36 5.72
N THR A 368 3.89 2.33 7.06
CA THR A 368 3.84 3.53 7.92
C THR A 368 5.07 4.44 7.81
N THR A 369 6.27 3.88 7.64
CA THR A 369 7.53 4.64 7.67
C THR A 369 8.09 4.92 6.29
N TYR A 370 7.38 4.52 5.22
CA TYR A 370 7.86 4.56 3.84
C TYR A 370 8.39 5.93 3.40
N ARG A 371 7.75 7.02 3.82
CA ARG A 371 8.12 8.39 3.44
C ARG A 371 9.42 8.81 4.11
N LYS A 372 9.59 8.49 5.40
CA LYS A 372 10.83 8.70 6.15
C LYS A 372 11.97 7.84 5.62
N LEU A 373 11.67 6.61 5.23
CA LEU A 373 12.60 5.73 4.52
C LEU A 373 13.04 6.35 3.19
N GLY A 374 12.11 6.91 2.41
CA GLY A 374 12.40 7.64 1.18
C GLY A 374 13.34 8.84 1.41
N GLU A 375 13.04 9.69 2.40
CA GLU A 375 13.92 10.82 2.78
C GLU A 375 15.32 10.34 3.18
N ALA A 376 15.40 9.27 3.97
CA ALA A 376 16.67 8.69 4.42
C ALA A 376 17.48 8.09 3.25
N ALA A 377 16.80 7.46 2.29
CA ALA A 377 17.40 6.95 1.06
C ALA A 377 17.99 8.08 0.22
N MET A 378 17.24 9.16 0.01
CA MET A 378 17.75 10.33 -0.72
C MET A 378 18.94 10.97 -0.01
N LYS A 379 18.89 11.08 1.32
CA LYS A 379 20.02 11.60 2.11
C LYS A 379 21.29 10.77 1.92
N LYS A 380 21.19 9.43 1.82
CA LYS A 380 22.34 8.55 1.55
C LYS A 380 22.87 8.70 0.12
N LEU A 381 22.01 8.97 -0.85
CA LEU A 381 22.39 9.16 -2.25
C LEU A 381 22.87 10.59 -2.59
N ALA A 382 22.60 11.57 -1.71
CA ALA A 382 22.97 12.97 -1.92
C ALA A 382 24.44 13.22 -2.33
N PRO A 383 25.45 12.54 -1.74
CA PRO A 383 26.85 12.74 -2.14
C PRO A 383 27.15 12.39 -3.60
N PHE A 384 26.34 11.51 -4.22
CA PHE A 384 26.53 11.02 -5.58
C PHE A 384 25.65 11.74 -6.61
N LEU A 385 24.69 12.53 -6.13
CA LEU A 385 23.69 13.25 -6.94
C LEU A 385 23.73 14.74 -6.54
N PRO A 386 24.78 15.48 -6.91
CA PRO A 386 25.04 16.83 -6.40
C PRO A 386 23.99 17.87 -6.82
N GLU A 387 23.23 17.61 -7.88
CA GLU A 387 22.15 18.48 -8.37
C GLU A 387 20.80 18.21 -7.68
N MET A 388 20.76 17.26 -6.73
CA MET A 388 19.53 16.89 -6.03
C MET A 388 19.02 18.02 -5.12
N GLY A 389 17.72 18.33 -5.24
CA GLY A 389 17.02 19.29 -4.40
C GLY A 389 16.84 18.86 -2.92
N LYS A 390 16.23 19.77 -2.14
CA LYS A 390 15.99 19.60 -0.69
C LYS A 390 14.81 18.66 -0.39
N ASP A 391 14.71 18.24 0.87
CA ASP A 391 13.55 17.51 1.39
C ASP A 391 12.24 18.32 1.16
N TRP A 392 11.21 17.66 0.66
CA TRP A 392 9.95 18.32 0.26
C TRP A 392 8.68 17.53 0.63
N THR A 393 8.79 16.20 0.76
CA THR A 393 7.62 15.31 0.80
C THR A 393 6.74 15.48 2.05
N ALA A 394 7.24 16.01 3.16
CA ALA A 394 6.49 16.15 4.40
C ALA A 394 5.29 17.11 4.30
N ASN A 395 5.36 18.10 3.40
CA ASN A 395 4.36 19.17 3.27
C ASN A 395 3.51 19.05 1.99
N GLN A 396 3.85 18.14 1.09
CA GLN A 396 3.15 17.97 -0.18
C GLN A 396 1.99 16.96 -0.06
N THR A 397 0.82 17.29 -0.60
CA THR A 397 -0.28 16.31 -0.78
C THR A 397 0.01 15.36 -1.94
N LEU A 398 -0.35 14.09 -1.79
CA LEU A 398 -0.35 13.16 -2.90
C LEU A 398 -1.47 13.49 -3.90
N PRO A 399 -1.39 13.02 -5.16
CA PRO A 399 -2.42 13.23 -6.17
C PRO A 399 -3.82 12.89 -5.62
N GLY A 400 -4.82 13.74 -5.87
CA GLY A 400 -6.16 13.59 -5.30
C GLY A 400 -6.32 14.09 -3.86
N GLY A 401 -5.23 14.30 -3.12
CA GLY A 401 -5.23 14.68 -1.71
C GLY A 401 -5.24 16.17 -1.40
N ASN A 402 -5.28 17.04 -2.42
CA ASN A 402 -5.22 18.50 -2.28
C ASN A 402 -6.57 19.13 -1.84
N PHE A 403 -7.06 18.73 -0.66
CA PHE A 403 -8.25 19.30 -0.02
C PHE A 403 -8.17 19.16 1.50
N SER A 404 -8.84 20.07 2.23
CA SER A 404 -8.82 20.12 3.70
C SER A 404 -10.18 19.82 4.36
N CYS A 405 -11.25 19.71 3.57
CA CYS A 405 -12.58 19.32 4.05
C CYS A 405 -12.68 17.80 4.20
N SER A 406 -13.79 17.32 4.77
CA SER A 406 -14.09 15.88 4.80
C SER A 406 -14.41 15.35 3.40
N ARG A 407 -14.29 14.04 3.21
CA ARG A 407 -14.65 13.37 1.95
C ARG A 407 -16.11 13.59 1.60
N GLU A 408 -16.99 13.58 2.58
CA GLU A 408 -18.42 13.82 2.43
C GLU A 408 -18.70 15.28 2.01
N GLN A 409 -17.92 16.23 2.52
CA GLN A 409 -18.02 17.63 2.10
C GLN A 409 -17.55 17.82 0.66
N LEU A 410 -16.43 17.20 0.27
CA LEU A 410 -15.95 17.23 -1.12
C LEU A 410 -16.96 16.54 -2.07
N ALA A 411 -17.52 15.40 -1.68
CA ALA A 411 -18.54 14.70 -2.45
C ALA A 411 -19.78 15.57 -2.66
N LYS A 412 -20.25 16.28 -1.63
CA LYS A 412 -21.36 17.24 -1.76
C LYS A 412 -21.05 18.39 -2.72
N GLN A 413 -19.83 18.92 -2.70
CA GLN A 413 -19.41 19.97 -3.63
C GLN A 413 -19.43 19.48 -5.09
N ILE A 414 -18.95 18.25 -5.33
CA ILE A 414 -18.97 17.62 -6.66
C ILE A 414 -20.42 17.33 -7.09
N HIS A 415 -21.22 16.73 -6.22
CA HIS A 415 -22.62 16.42 -6.51
C HIS A 415 -23.44 17.67 -6.85
N ALA A 416 -23.17 18.82 -6.23
CA ALA A 416 -23.81 20.09 -6.57
C ALA A 416 -23.60 20.53 -8.04
N LYS A 417 -22.50 20.09 -8.68
CA LYS A 417 -22.24 20.31 -10.11
C LYS A 417 -22.83 19.21 -11.00
N TYR A 418 -22.88 17.98 -10.50
CA TYR A 418 -23.34 16.79 -11.22
C TYR A 418 -24.59 16.21 -10.54
N THR A 419 -25.66 17.01 -10.43
CA THR A 419 -26.88 16.67 -9.68
C THR A 419 -27.63 15.46 -10.24
N TRP A 420 -27.38 15.10 -11.50
CA TRP A 420 -27.91 13.89 -12.13
C TRP A 420 -27.26 12.61 -11.58
N ALA A 421 -26.04 12.68 -11.03
CA ALA A 421 -25.30 11.52 -10.54
C ALA A 421 -25.68 11.21 -9.09
N PRO A 422 -25.94 9.95 -8.70
CA PRO A 422 -26.26 9.59 -7.32
C PRO A 422 -25.17 10.03 -6.33
N GLU A 423 -25.56 10.56 -5.17
CA GLU A 423 -24.61 10.99 -4.12
C GLU A 423 -23.65 9.86 -3.70
N ALA A 424 -24.16 8.63 -3.62
CA ALA A 424 -23.37 7.45 -3.26
C ALA A 424 -22.26 7.15 -4.27
N LEU A 425 -22.52 7.34 -5.57
CA LEU A 425 -21.52 7.17 -6.64
C LEU A 425 -20.42 8.22 -6.50
N ILE A 426 -20.79 9.49 -6.29
CA ILE A 426 -19.83 10.58 -6.10
C ILE A 426 -18.98 10.36 -4.85
N LEU A 427 -19.59 9.92 -3.74
CA LEU A 427 -18.84 9.61 -2.52
C LEU A 427 -17.86 8.44 -2.72
N ARG A 428 -18.25 7.41 -3.47
CA ARG A 428 -17.36 6.29 -3.84
C ARG A 428 -16.17 6.80 -4.65
N TYR A 429 -16.40 7.63 -5.67
CA TYR A 429 -15.33 8.25 -6.44
C TYR A 429 -14.44 9.15 -5.60
N VAL A 430 -14.99 10.00 -4.71
CA VAL A 430 -14.16 10.83 -3.82
C VAL A 430 -13.33 10.00 -2.87
N THR A 431 -13.87 8.90 -2.35
CA THR A 431 -13.13 7.99 -1.46
C THR A 431 -11.94 7.33 -2.17
N GLN A 432 -12.04 7.14 -3.49
CA GLN A 432 -11.01 6.50 -4.28
C GLN A 432 -10.03 7.50 -4.93
N PHE A 433 -10.54 8.54 -5.56
CA PHE A 433 -9.80 9.49 -6.41
C PHE A 433 -9.59 10.86 -5.76
N GLY A 434 -10.28 11.16 -4.66
CA GLY A 434 -10.24 12.48 -4.03
C GLY A 434 -10.65 13.58 -5.01
N THR A 435 -9.85 14.63 -5.12
CA THR A 435 -10.07 15.74 -6.07
C THR A 435 -9.97 15.30 -7.54
N GLN A 436 -9.32 14.18 -7.85
CA GLN A 436 -9.26 13.67 -9.23
C GLN A 436 -10.63 13.20 -9.74
N THR A 437 -11.62 13.08 -8.85
CA THR A 437 -13.03 12.90 -9.22
C THR A 437 -13.53 14.01 -10.14
N TRP A 438 -13.01 15.25 -10.01
CA TRP A 438 -13.36 16.34 -10.93
C TRP A 438 -12.98 16.03 -12.37
N ASN A 439 -11.77 15.48 -12.57
CA ASN A 439 -11.26 15.08 -13.88
C ASN A 439 -12.03 13.87 -14.41
N LEU A 440 -12.31 12.89 -13.53
CA LEU A 440 -13.16 11.77 -13.87
C LEU A 440 -14.54 12.23 -14.35
N MET A 441 -15.17 13.24 -13.74
CA MET A 441 -16.52 13.70 -14.11
C MET A 441 -16.54 14.78 -15.21
N GLU A 442 -15.38 15.24 -15.69
CA GLU A 442 -15.32 16.36 -16.64
C GLU A 442 -16.08 16.09 -17.95
N GLY A 443 -16.94 17.04 -18.36
CA GLY A 443 -17.70 16.95 -19.61
C GLY A 443 -18.92 16.03 -19.56
N THR A 444 -19.22 15.40 -18.42
CA THR A 444 -20.41 14.55 -18.25
C THR A 444 -21.65 15.38 -17.86
N THR A 445 -22.78 15.07 -18.49
CA THR A 445 -24.07 15.77 -18.31
C THR A 445 -25.21 14.83 -17.94
N SER A 446 -25.02 13.52 -18.09
CA SER A 446 -25.98 12.47 -17.76
C SER A 446 -25.28 11.14 -17.46
N GLU A 447 -26.01 10.16 -16.92
CA GLU A 447 -25.49 8.81 -16.67
C GLU A 447 -25.01 8.12 -17.95
N ALA A 448 -25.65 8.40 -19.10
CA ALA A 448 -25.24 7.85 -20.39
C ALA A 448 -23.80 8.25 -20.77
N ASP A 449 -23.31 9.40 -20.29
CA ASP A 449 -21.94 9.87 -20.53
C ASP A 449 -20.89 9.07 -19.74
N LEU A 450 -21.31 8.24 -18.77
CA LEU A 450 -20.43 7.29 -18.06
C LEU A 450 -20.19 6.01 -18.88
N GLY A 451 -20.96 5.78 -19.95
CA GLY A 451 -20.84 4.63 -20.85
C GLY A 451 -21.47 3.36 -20.29
N GLN A 452 -20.96 2.20 -20.72
CA GLN A 452 -21.43 0.89 -20.28
C GLN A 452 -21.38 0.77 -18.74
N ALA A 453 -22.48 0.35 -18.13
CA ALA A 453 -22.49 -0.07 -16.72
C ALA A 453 -22.05 -1.55 -16.62
N PHE A 454 -21.01 -1.82 -15.84
CA PHE A 454 -20.56 -3.19 -15.52
C PHE A 454 -21.27 -3.75 -14.29
N SER A 455 -21.60 -2.90 -13.32
CA SER A 455 -22.39 -3.30 -12.15
C SER A 455 -23.11 -2.10 -11.56
N THR A 456 -24.43 -2.19 -11.39
CA THR A 456 -25.20 -1.20 -10.63
C THR A 456 -25.20 -1.49 -9.13
N GLN A 457 -25.02 -2.77 -8.74
CA GLN A 457 -25.06 -3.22 -7.34
C GLN A 457 -23.76 -2.97 -6.58
N ALA A 458 -22.63 -2.90 -7.28
CA ALA A 458 -21.32 -2.55 -6.72
C ALA A 458 -21.10 -1.02 -6.60
N GLY A 459 -22.17 -0.26 -6.34
CA GLY A 459 -22.10 1.21 -6.21
C GLY A 459 -21.89 1.94 -7.54
N GLY A 460 -22.36 1.35 -8.64
CA GLY A 460 -22.31 1.92 -10.00
C GLY A 460 -20.93 1.93 -10.62
N VAL A 461 -20.51 0.82 -11.25
CA VAL A 461 -19.22 0.66 -11.95
C VAL A 461 -19.44 0.91 -13.44
N TYR A 462 -18.80 1.93 -13.99
CA TYR A 462 -19.05 2.37 -15.36
C TYR A 462 -17.78 2.37 -16.21
N GLN A 463 -17.95 2.29 -17.52
CA GLN A 463 -16.90 2.36 -18.53
C GLN A 463 -15.92 3.49 -18.28
N ARG A 464 -16.43 4.68 -17.96
CA ARG A 464 -15.60 5.86 -17.74
C ARG A 464 -14.64 5.72 -16.56
N GLU A 465 -15.04 5.04 -15.49
CA GLU A 465 -14.15 4.70 -14.37
C GLU A 465 -13.04 3.76 -14.84
N ILE A 466 -13.39 2.72 -15.59
CA ILE A 466 -12.43 1.74 -16.11
C ILE A 466 -11.43 2.40 -17.07
N ASP A 467 -11.91 3.19 -18.02
CA ASP A 467 -11.08 3.96 -18.95
C ASP A 467 -10.15 4.92 -18.18
N TYR A 468 -10.61 5.53 -17.08
CA TYR A 468 -9.77 6.38 -16.22
C TYR A 468 -8.65 5.56 -15.54
N LEU A 469 -8.99 4.41 -14.96
CA LEU A 469 -8.00 3.52 -14.31
C LEU A 469 -6.93 3.04 -15.30
N MET A 470 -7.33 2.71 -16.54
CA MET A 470 -6.39 2.31 -17.58
C MET A 470 -5.47 3.47 -18.01
N ASN A 471 -6.03 4.65 -18.26
CA ASN A 471 -5.30 5.76 -18.86
C ASN A 471 -4.48 6.56 -17.84
N HIS A 472 -4.98 6.70 -16.62
CA HIS A 472 -4.34 7.51 -15.58
C HIS A 472 -3.68 6.68 -14.49
N GLU A 473 -4.15 5.46 -14.21
CA GLU A 473 -3.62 4.61 -13.13
C GLU A 473 -2.89 3.35 -13.64
N MET A 474 -2.60 3.28 -14.96
CA MET A 474 -1.82 2.22 -15.61
C MET A 474 -2.37 0.81 -15.34
N ALA A 475 -3.69 0.67 -15.20
CA ALA A 475 -4.32 -0.65 -15.08
C ALA A 475 -4.29 -1.38 -16.43
N MET A 476 -3.79 -2.61 -16.42
CA MET A 476 -3.61 -3.50 -17.57
C MET A 476 -4.39 -4.81 -17.43
N THR A 477 -4.76 -5.21 -16.21
CA THR A 477 -5.55 -6.42 -15.96
C THR A 477 -6.80 -6.11 -15.14
N ASP A 478 -7.74 -7.05 -15.15
CA ASP A 478 -8.91 -7.03 -14.27
C ASP A 478 -8.48 -7.10 -12.79
N GLU A 479 -7.44 -7.86 -12.46
CA GLU A 479 -6.88 -7.89 -11.11
C GLU A 479 -6.37 -6.52 -10.63
N ASP A 480 -5.71 -5.76 -11.52
CA ASP A 480 -5.26 -4.39 -11.21
C ASP A 480 -6.45 -3.57 -10.73
N ILE A 481 -7.57 -3.65 -11.45
CA ILE A 481 -8.77 -2.88 -11.16
C ILE A 481 -9.50 -3.42 -9.93
N LEU A 482 -9.88 -4.70 -9.94
CA LEU A 482 -10.79 -5.30 -8.97
C LEU A 482 -10.20 -5.42 -7.56
N TRP A 483 -8.87 -5.57 -7.46
CA TRP A 483 -8.21 -5.90 -6.20
C TRP A 483 -7.14 -4.90 -5.76
N ARG A 484 -6.56 -4.09 -6.66
CA ARG A 484 -5.51 -3.11 -6.31
C ARG A 484 -5.99 -1.67 -6.37
N ARG A 485 -6.42 -1.18 -7.54
CA ARG A 485 -6.96 0.18 -7.72
C ARG A 485 -8.25 0.37 -6.94
N THR A 486 -9.09 -0.67 -6.93
CA THR A 486 -10.37 -0.73 -6.23
C THR A 486 -10.40 -1.98 -5.33
N LYS A 487 -11.58 -2.24 -4.74
CA LYS A 487 -11.95 -3.51 -4.11
C LYS A 487 -13.31 -3.99 -4.61
N LEU A 488 -13.65 -3.62 -5.84
CA LEU A 488 -14.92 -3.97 -6.49
C LEU A 488 -15.08 -5.49 -6.64
N GLY A 489 -13.98 -6.26 -6.64
CA GLY A 489 -14.02 -7.72 -6.64
C GLY A 489 -14.79 -8.34 -5.47
N LEU A 490 -14.98 -7.61 -4.35
CA LEU A 490 -15.81 -8.03 -3.22
C LEU A 490 -17.31 -7.78 -3.40
N TYR A 491 -17.69 -6.96 -4.39
CA TYR A 491 -19.09 -6.55 -4.61
C TYR A 491 -19.65 -7.08 -5.92
N MET A 492 -18.81 -7.22 -6.93
CA MET A 492 -19.21 -7.71 -8.24
C MET A 492 -19.35 -9.23 -8.23
N ASN A 493 -20.35 -9.75 -8.94
CA ASN A 493 -20.47 -11.18 -9.19
C ASN A 493 -19.54 -11.63 -10.34
N GLU A 494 -19.47 -12.94 -10.59
CA GLU A 494 -18.57 -13.51 -11.61
C GLU A 494 -18.91 -13.07 -13.04
N GLU A 495 -20.19 -12.90 -13.38
CA GLU A 495 -20.60 -12.42 -14.71
C GLU A 495 -20.16 -10.96 -14.94
N GLU A 496 -20.32 -10.11 -13.93
CA GLU A 496 -19.89 -8.71 -13.97
C GLU A 496 -18.36 -8.60 -14.06
N LYS A 497 -17.61 -9.42 -13.32
CA LYS A 497 -16.14 -9.51 -13.41
C LYS A 497 -15.67 -9.97 -14.79
N GLN A 498 -16.36 -10.98 -15.36
CA GLN A 498 -16.05 -11.47 -16.70
C GLN A 498 -16.31 -10.40 -17.77
N ALA A 499 -17.42 -9.66 -17.67
CA ALA A 499 -17.73 -8.56 -18.58
C ALA A 499 -16.65 -7.45 -18.55
N LEU A 500 -16.12 -7.13 -17.37
CA LEU A 500 -14.98 -6.20 -17.22
C LEU A 500 -13.72 -6.77 -17.89
N THR A 501 -13.42 -8.05 -17.66
CA THR A 501 -12.25 -8.73 -18.22
C THR A 501 -12.27 -8.71 -19.75
N ASP A 502 -13.42 -9.01 -20.35
CA ASP A 502 -13.58 -9.02 -21.81
C ASP A 502 -13.45 -7.61 -22.41
N TYR A 503 -13.97 -6.60 -21.70
CA TYR A 503 -13.81 -5.21 -22.07
C TYR A 503 -12.33 -4.77 -22.07
N LEU A 504 -11.57 -5.12 -21.03
CA LEU A 504 -10.15 -4.81 -20.92
C LEU A 504 -9.33 -5.46 -22.04
N LYS A 505 -9.57 -6.76 -22.32
CA LYS A 505 -8.92 -7.49 -23.42
C LYS A 505 -9.14 -6.79 -24.75
N LYS A 506 -10.37 -6.40 -25.06
CA LYS A 506 -10.72 -5.70 -26.29
C LYS A 506 -10.00 -4.36 -26.41
N LYS A 507 -9.94 -3.57 -25.35
CA LYS A 507 -9.27 -2.26 -25.33
C LYS A 507 -7.76 -2.36 -25.51
N LEU A 508 -7.13 -3.31 -24.84
CA LEU A 508 -5.67 -3.50 -24.93
C LEU A 508 -5.25 -3.99 -26.31
N GLN A 509 -6.00 -4.90 -26.92
CA GLN A 509 -5.77 -5.32 -28.32
C GLN A 509 -5.82 -4.13 -29.29
N GLN A 510 -6.82 -3.25 -29.15
CA GLN A 510 -6.93 -2.04 -29.98
C GLN A 510 -5.72 -1.10 -29.80
N LYS A 511 -5.23 -0.96 -28.56
CA LYS A 511 -4.06 -0.11 -28.24
C LYS A 511 -2.78 -0.65 -28.88
N VAL A 512 -2.57 -1.97 -28.85
CA VAL A 512 -1.42 -2.64 -29.50
C VAL A 512 -1.48 -2.49 -31.02
N VAL A 513 -2.65 -2.72 -31.64
CA VAL A 513 -2.81 -2.56 -33.10
C VAL A 513 -2.51 -1.12 -33.54
N ASN A 514 -3.03 -0.13 -32.81
CA ASN A 514 -2.78 1.28 -33.14
C ASN A 514 -1.30 1.67 -33.00
N LEU A 515 -0.56 1.10 -32.04
CA LEU A 515 0.88 1.34 -31.91
C LEU A 515 1.68 0.66 -33.03
N SER A 516 1.27 -0.52 -33.50
CA SER A 516 1.94 -1.24 -34.59
C SER A 516 1.75 -0.61 -35.98
N GLN A 517 0.71 0.21 -36.17
CA GLN A 517 0.43 0.90 -37.43
C GLN A 517 1.12 2.28 -37.56
N VAL A 518 1.71 2.78 -36.48
CA VAL A 518 2.39 4.10 -36.41
C VAL A 518 3.92 3.93 -36.29
N GLY A 519 4.41 2.68 -36.27
CA GLY A 519 5.83 2.31 -36.19
C GLY A 519 6.51 2.12 -37.53
#